data_AF-A0A8B6FSJ9-F1
#
_entry.id   AF-A0A8B6FSJ9-F1
#
_cell.length_a   1.000
_cell.length_b   1.000
_cell.length_c   1.000
_cell.angle_alpha   90.00
_cell.angle_beta   90.00
_cell.angle_gamma   90.00
#
_symmetry.space_group_name_H-M   'P 1'
#
loop_
_entity.id
_entity.type
_entity.pdbx_description
1 polymer ?
#
loop_
_entity_poly.entity_id
_entity_poly.type
_entity_poly.pdbx_seq_one_letter_code
_entity_poly.pdbx_strand_id
1 'polypeptide(L)'
;MIIYPMLLVSVVCGIVYAADVCNVPPIFRQECGWGGISPEKCESRGCCFDSSIKGRTWCFEKSNSRCWVLPNVRLECGWAGISRKTCEARGCCFNSNTPGTKWCFKKK
;
A
#
# COMPACT_ATOMS: atom_id res chain seq x y z
N MET A 1 42.54 -2.83 35.65
CA MET A 1 41.43 -3.32 34.80
C MET A 1 40.14 -3.05 35.58
N ILE A 2 39.70 -1.80 35.61
CA ILE A 2 38.66 -1.20 34.75
C ILE A 2 37.28 -1.86 34.98
N ILE A 3 36.47 -1.38 35.94
CA ILE A 3 35.42 -0.32 35.89
C ILE A 3 34.02 -0.86 35.46
N TYR A 4 33.13 -1.07 36.45
CA TYR A 4 31.68 -0.77 36.58
C TYR A 4 30.62 -1.28 35.54
N PRO A 5 29.35 -1.47 35.97
CA PRO A 5 28.39 -2.42 35.40
C PRO A 5 27.78 -1.95 34.08
N MET A 6 27.42 -2.91 33.23
CA MET A 6 26.80 -2.72 31.91
C MET A 6 25.41 -2.07 32.03
N LEU A 7 25.41 -0.75 32.19
CA LEU A 7 24.39 0.15 31.68
C LEU A 7 24.33 -0.01 30.15
N LEU A 8 23.37 -0.78 29.66
CA LEU A 8 22.65 -0.40 28.45
C LEU A 8 21.20 -0.15 28.86
N VAL A 9 21.02 0.98 29.54
CA VAL A 9 19.76 1.72 29.48
C VAL A 9 19.59 2.09 28.00
N SER A 10 18.87 1.26 27.25
CA SER A 10 18.41 1.61 25.91
C SER A 10 17.28 2.64 26.05
N VAL A 11 17.64 3.86 26.47
CA VAL A 11 16.93 5.06 26.03
C VAL A 11 17.25 5.20 24.54
N VAL A 12 16.63 4.36 23.73
CA VAL A 12 16.26 4.77 22.39
C VAL A 12 14.80 5.18 22.50
N CYS A 13 14.65 6.45 22.87
CA CYS A 13 13.48 7.24 22.53
C CYS A 13 13.06 6.86 21.10
N GLY A 14 11.81 6.41 20.96
CA GLY A 14 11.32 5.63 19.84
C GLY A 14 11.80 6.10 18.48
N ILE A 15 12.79 5.41 17.91
CA ILE A 15 12.96 5.36 16.46
C ILE A 15 11.87 4.43 15.93
N VAL A 16 10.65 4.96 15.87
CA VAL A 16 9.64 4.44 14.96
C VAL A 16 10.25 4.64 13.58
N TYR A 17 10.82 3.57 12.99
CA TYR A 17 11.08 3.55 11.57
C TYR A 17 9.72 3.67 10.90
N ALA A 18 9.29 4.91 10.65
CA ALA A 18 8.12 5.18 9.86
C ALA A 18 8.46 4.70 8.44
N ALA A 19 8.07 3.47 8.14
CA ALA A 19 8.06 3.00 6.76
C ALA A 19 7.33 4.08 5.95
N ASP A 20 7.93 4.56 4.86
CA ASP A 20 7.33 5.60 4.04
C ASP A 20 6.01 5.08 3.46
N VAL A 21 4.92 5.44 4.13
CA VAL A 21 3.60 4.90 3.89
C VAL A 21 3.05 5.36 2.54
N CYS A 22 3.64 6.39 1.93
CA CYS A 22 3.22 6.93 0.64
C CYS A 22 4.14 6.55 -0.52
N ASN A 23 5.26 5.85 -0.25
CA ASN A 23 6.11 5.33 -1.31
C ASN A 23 5.52 4.04 -1.93
N VAL A 24 4.50 4.21 -2.78
CA VAL A 24 3.85 3.13 -3.52
C VAL A 24 4.17 3.26 -5.01
N PRO A 25 4.78 2.24 -5.63
CA PRO A 25 5.05 2.26 -7.06
C PRO A 25 3.74 2.42 -7.86
N PRO A 26 3.72 3.22 -8.95
CA PRO A 26 2.50 3.59 -9.67
C PRO A 26 1.64 2.41 -10.13
N ILE A 27 2.27 1.28 -10.50
CA ILE A 27 1.57 0.06 -10.92
C ILE A 27 0.82 -0.63 -9.78
N PHE A 28 1.23 -0.42 -8.53
CA PHE A 28 0.63 -1.02 -7.33
C PHE A 28 -0.33 -0.08 -6.60
N ARG A 29 -0.43 1.20 -7.00
CA ARG A 29 -1.30 2.21 -6.38
C ARG A 29 -2.76 1.80 -6.49
N GLN A 30 -3.45 1.60 -5.37
CA GLN A 30 -4.89 1.38 -5.38
C GLN A 30 -5.63 2.70 -5.24
N GLU A 31 -6.68 2.90 -6.02
CA GLU A 31 -7.49 4.12 -5.94
C GLU A 31 -8.18 4.24 -4.57
N CYS A 32 -8.03 5.41 -3.95
CA CYS A 32 -8.69 5.79 -2.70
C CYS A 32 -9.71 6.94 -2.86
N GLY A 33 -9.70 7.59 -4.02
CA GLY A 33 -10.56 8.72 -4.37
C GLY A 33 -11.22 8.53 -5.72
N TRP A 34 -11.25 9.60 -6.50
CA TRP A 34 -11.70 9.61 -7.89
C TRP A 34 -10.70 10.39 -8.75
N GLY A 35 -10.77 10.23 -10.07
CA GLY A 35 -9.94 10.99 -11.01
C GLY A 35 -10.15 12.50 -10.87
N GLY A 36 -9.05 13.26 -10.81
CA GLY A 36 -9.09 14.72 -10.69
C GLY A 36 -9.41 15.25 -9.29
N ILE A 37 -9.42 14.39 -8.26
CA ILE A 37 -9.51 14.82 -6.85
C ILE A 37 -8.37 15.79 -6.48
N SER A 38 -8.68 16.80 -5.66
CA SER A 38 -7.66 17.72 -5.15
C SER A 38 -6.72 17.02 -4.15
N PRO A 39 -5.47 17.48 -4.01
CA PRO A 39 -4.53 16.93 -3.02
C PRO A 39 -5.12 16.92 -1.60
N GLU A 40 -5.67 18.07 -1.17
CA GLU A 40 -6.30 18.26 0.13
C GLU A 40 -7.46 17.27 0.39
N LYS A 41 -8.28 17.02 -0.64
CA LYS A 41 -9.40 16.08 -0.50
C LYS A 41 -8.94 14.63 -0.47
N CYS A 42 -7.85 14.31 -1.16
CA CYS A 42 -7.24 12.98 -1.06
C CYS A 42 -6.63 12.74 0.32
N GLU A 43 -5.85 13.69 0.82
CA GLU A 43 -5.14 13.57 2.09
C GLU A 43 -6.12 13.56 3.28
N SER A 44 -7.18 14.37 3.23
CA SER A 44 -8.25 14.33 4.25
C SER A 44 -9.02 13.01 4.30
N ARG A 45 -8.94 12.16 3.26
CA ARG A 45 -9.46 10.77 3.29
C ARG A 45 -8.47 9.79 3.91
N GLY A 46 -7.31 10.26 4.38
CA GLY A 46 -6.26 9.45 4.97
C GLY A 46 -5.37 8.74 3.96
N CYS A 47 -5.36 9.20 2.71
CA CYS A 47 -4.64 8.60 1.59
C CYS A 47 -3.47 9.46 1.11
N CYS A 48 -2.68 8.90 0.21
CA CYS A 48 -1.49 9.54 -0.34
C CYS A 48 -1.82 10.19 -1.70
N PHE A 49 -1.26 11.37 -1.94
CA PHE A 49 -1.40 12.08 -3.19
C PHE A 49 -0.06 12.20 -3.92
N ASP A 50 -0.02 11.85 -5.21
CA ASP A 50 1.13 12.09 -6.08
C ASP A 50 0.68 12.27 -7.54
N SER A 51 0.82 13.50 -8.03
CA SER A 51 0.49 13.88 -9.41
C SER A 51 1.71 13.94 -10.35
N SER A 52 2.87 13.45 -9.93
CA SER A 52 4.10 13.49 -10.74
C SER A 52 4.00 12.69 -12.04
N ILE A 53 3.11 11.70 -12.10
CA ILE A 53 2.90 10.84 -13.29
C ILE A 53 1.49 11.03 -13.84
N LYS A 54 1.40 11.53 -15.07
CA LYS A 54 0.12 11.71 -15.79
C LYS A 54 -0.52 10.37 -16.14
N GLY A 55 -1.86 10.32 -16.17
CA GLY A 55 -2.61 9.10 -16.55
C GLY A 55 -2.52 7.96 -15.53
N ARG A 56 -2.09 8.24 -14.30
CA ARG A 56 -2.04 7.28 -13.19
C ARG A 56 -2.93 7.74 -12.05
N THR A 57 -3.21 6.82 -11.12
CA THR A 57 -3.94 7.10 -9.89
C THR A 57 -3.14 8.06 -9.01
N TRP A 58 -3.57 9.33 -8.97
CA TRP A 58 -2.93 10.36 -8.14
C TRP A 58 -3.29 10.23 -6.67
N CYS A 59 -4.53 9.88 -6.36
CA CYS A 59 -4.98 9.62 -5.00
C CYS A 59 -5.04 8.12 -4.72
N PHE A 60 -4.08 7.63 -3.95
CA PHE A 60 -3.88 6.20 -3.73
C PHE A 60 -3.75 5.84 -2.26
N GLU A 61 -4.03 4.57 -1.99
CA GLU A 61 -3.90 4.03 -0.65
C GLU A 61 -2.45 3.94 -0.19
N LYS A 62 -2.32 3.98 1.13
CA LYS A 62 -1.10 3.73 1.88
C LYS A 62 -0.47 2.38 1.51
N SER A 63 0.86 2.34 1.58
CA SER A 63 1.67 1.20 1.23
C SER A 63 1.29 -0.04 2.02
N ASN A 64 0.88 -1.08 1.30
CA ASN A 64 0.81 -2.44 1.80
C ASN A 64 1.72 -3.30 0.91
N SER A 65 3.00 -3.35 1.25
CA SER A 65 4.03 -4.06 0.47
C SER A 65 3.72 -5.55 0.27
N ARG A 66 2.90 -6.16 1.14
CA ARG A 66 2.39 -7.53 0.97
C ARG A 66 1.48 -7.68 -0.26
N CYS A 67 0.97 -6.59 -0.82
CA CYS A 67 0.12 -6.57 -2.01
C CYS A 67 0.87 -6.14 -3.29
N TRP A 68 2.19 -5.97 -3.25
CA TRP A 68 3.01 -5.60 -4.41
C TRP A 68 3.39 -6.83 -5.24
N VAL A 69 2.40 -7.36 -5.95
CA VAL A 69 2.58 -8.50 -6.87
C VAL A 69 2.28 -8.04 -8.29
N LEU A 70 3.25 -8.26 -9.19
CA LEU A 70 3.13 -7.90 -10.61
C LEU A 70 1.92 -8.59 -11.25
N PRO A 71 1.11 -7.90 -12.07
CA PRO A 71 -0.16 -8.43 -12.56
C PRO A 71 -0.08 -9.80 -13.27
N ASN A 72 1.02 -10.06 -13.98
CA ASN A 72 1.25 -11.29 -14.74
C ASN A 72 1.64 -12.52 -13.88
N VAL A 73 2.05 -12.31 -12.63
CA VAL A 73 2.46 -13.41 -11.71
C VAL A 73 1.52 -13.53 -10.50
N ARG A 74 0.39 -12.83 -10.51
CA ARG A 74 -0.60 -12.90 -9.44
C ARG A 74 -1.19 -14.31 -9.33
N LEU A 75 -1.18 -14.87 -8.12
CA LEU A 75 -1.94 -16.08 -7.82
C LEU A 75 -3.36 -15.70 -7.41
N GLU A 76 -4.37 -16.34 -8.01
CA GLU A 76 -5.78 -16.02 -7.79
C GLU A 76 -6.23 -16.32 -6.35
N CYS A 77 -7.05 -15.43 -5.77
CA CYS A 77 -7.63 -15.61 -4.44
C CYS A 77 -9.15 -15.33 -4.39
N GLY A 78 -9.79 -15.27 -5.54
CA GLY A 78 -11.21 -14.98 -5.67
C GLY A 78 -11.73 -15.55 -6.98
N TRP A 79 -12.55 -14.76 -7.66
CA TRP A 79 -13.10 -15.07 -8.98
C TRP A 79 -13.22 -13.77 -9.78
N ALA A 80 -13.41 -13.87 -11.11
CA ALA A 80 -13.63 -12.72 -11.97
C ALA A 80 -14.89 -11.94 -11.54
N GLY A 81 -14.79 -10.61 -11.46
CA GLY A 81 -15.90 -9.74 -11.03
C GLY A 81 -16.17 -9.72 -9.51
N ILE A 82 -15.33 -10.37 -8.70
CA ILE A 82 -15.41 -10.25 -7.24
C ILE A 82 -15.28 -8.78 -6.80
N SER A 83 -16.12 -8.35 -5.84
CA SER A 83 -16.01 -7.00 -5.28
C SER A 83 -14.72 -6.82 -4.47
N ARG A 84 -14.20 -5.60 -4.42
CA ARG A 84 -13.06 -5.22 -3.57
C ARG A 84 -13.26 -5.67 -2.13
N LYS A 85 -14.39 -5.27 -1.54
CA LYS A 85 -14.76 -5.60 -0.15
C LYS A 85 -14.76 -7.11 0.10
N THR A 86 -15.31 -7.90 -0.84
CA THR A 86 -15.34 -9.36 -0.72
C THR A 86 -13.94 -9.96 -0.83
N CYS A 87 -13.10 -9.48 -1.74
CA CYS A 87 -11.72 -9.95 -1.88
C CYS A 87 -10.89 -9.68 -0.62
N GLU A 88 -10.99 -8.46 -0.08
CA GLU A 88 -10.25 -8.04 1.12
C GLU A 88 -10.75 -8.78 2.36
N ALA A 89 -12.06 -9.03 2.49
CA ALA A 89 -12.63 -9.85 3.56
C ALA A 89 -12.14 -11.30 3.53
N ARG A 90 -11.75 -11.82 2.37
CA ARG A 90 -11.09 -13.13 2.23
C ARG A 90 -9.61 -13.12 2.62
N GLY A 91 -9.11 -11.98 3.10
CA GLY A 91 -7.72 -11.81 3.52
C GLY A 91 -6.74 -11.64 2.36
N CYS A 92 -7.22 -11.29 1.17
CA CYS A 92 -6.42 -11.14 -0.04
C CYS A 92 -6.28 -9.70 -0.52
N CYS A 93 -5.45 -9.49 -1.53
CA CYS A 93 -5.19 -8.18 -2.12
C CYS A 93 -6.10 -7.94 -3.32
N PHE A 94 -6.62 -6.74 -3.46
CA PHE A 94 -7.43 -6.32 -4.59
C PHE A 94 -6.70 -5.25 -5.40
N ASN A 95 -6.62 -5.37 -6.73
CA ASN A 95 -6.13 -4.30 -7.61
C ASN A 95 -6.66 -4.50 -9.04
N SER A 96 -7.54 -3.61 -9.46
CA SER A 96 -8.24 -3.63 -10.76
C SER A 96 -7.62 -2.71 -11.83
N ASN A 97 -6.47 -2.09 -11.57
CA ASN A 97 -5.87 -1.10 -12.49
C ASN A 97 -5.35 -1.71 -13.80
N THR A 98 -5.16 -3.02 -13.84
CA THR A 98 -4.68 -3.73 -15.02
C THR A 98 -5.81 -4.60 -15.57
N PRO A 99 -6.44 -4.21 -16.69
CA PRO A 99 -7.46 -5.01 -17.35
C PRO A 99 -6.93 -6.40 -17.74
N GLY A 100 -7.80 -7.41 -17.76
CA GLY A 100 -7.43 -8.77 -18.17
C GLY A 100 -6.53 -9.54 -17.19
N THR A 101 -6.39 -9.05 -15.96
CA THR A 101 -5.56 -9.70 -14.92
C THR A 101 -6.38 -10.13 -13.72
N LYS A 102 -5.76 -10.94 -12.84
CA LYS A 102 -6.37 -11.38 -11.59
C LYS A 102 -6.46 -10.19 -10.64
N TRP A 103 -7.66 -9.64 -10.47
CA TRP A 103 -7.90 -8.48 -9.61
C TRP A 103 -7.87 -8.85 -8.13
N CYS A 104 -8.33 -10.05 -7.76
CA CYS A 104 -8.20 -10.58 -6.40
C CYS A 104 -7.10 -11.63 -6.33
N PHE A 105 -6.03 -11.35 -5.60
CA PHE A 105 -4.82 -12.16 -5.60
C PHE A 105 -4.22 -12.34 -4.21
N LYS A 106 -3.39 -13.38 -4.08
CA LYS A 106 -2.68 -13.68 -2.84
C LYS A 106 -1.64 -12.60 -2.52
N LYS A 107 -1.40 -12.39 -1.23
CA LYS A 107 -0.29 -11.59 -0.72
C LYS A 107 1.04 -12.23 -1.15
N LYS A 108 2.09 -11.42 -1.29
CA LYS A 108 3.48 -11.87 -1.46
C LYS A 108 3.94 -12.69 -0.25
#